data_AF-A0A2D4HIG0-F1
#
_entry.id   AF-A0A2D4HIG0-F1
#
_cell.length_a   1.000
_cell.length_b   1.000
_cell.length_c   1.000
_cell.angle_alpha   90.00
_cell.angle_beta   90.00
_cell.angle_gamma   90.00
#
_symmetry.space_group_name_H-M   'P 1'
#
loop_
_entity.id
_entity.type
_entity.pdbx_description
1 polymer ?
#
loop_
_entity_poly.entity_id
_entity_poly.type
_entity_poly.pdbx_seq_one_letter_code
_entity_poly.pdbx_strand_id
1 'polypeptide(L)'
;LLLPDDQGSSSPTTGRPEKLAPSSSIPTPEPVCVRGGLYEVDVANSECYPVYWNQSEKIPVMRGQWFIDGTWQPLEEEESNLIEEEHLRCFKGQQMQNFDTNVSKPIDRKEGGAQQLPLHS
;
A
#
# COMPACT_ATOMS: atom_id res chain seq x y z
N LEU A 1 -66.84 48.41 -12.04
CA LEU A 1 -65.76 48.03 -12.99
C LEU A 1 -64.67 49.08 -12.78
N LEU A 2 -63.50 48.87 -12.18
CA LEU A 2 -62.66 47.72 -11.83
C LEU A 2 -61.86 48.14 -10.56
N LEU A 3 -61.55 47.21 -9.65
CA LEU A 3 -60.51 47.38 -8.61
C LEU A 3 -59.13 47.04 -9.22
N PRO A 4 -58.06 47.71 -8.77
CA PRO A 4 -56.79 47.04 -8.42
C PRO A 4 -56.10 47.69 -7.18
N ASP A 5 -55.14 47.15 -6.43
CA ASP A 5 -54.39 45.88 -6.31
C ASP A 5 -53.88 45.85 -4.85
N ASP A 6 -54.12 44.78 -4.10
CA ASP A 6 -53.16 43.73 -3.70
C ASP A 6 -52.08 44.10 -2.65
N GLN A 7 -52.43 43.74 -1.41
CA GLN A 7 -51.62 43.06 -0.39
C GLN A 7 -50.10 43.37 -0.26
N GLY A 8 -49.75 44.17 0.74
CA GLY A 8 -48.41 44.21 1.31
C GLY A 8 -48.10 42.93 2.09
N SER A 9 -47.29 42.04 1.51
CA SER A 9 -46.73 40.85 2.17
C SER A 9 -45.29 41.14 2.63
N SER A 10 -45.09 41.24 3.94
CA SER A 10 -43.77 41.28 4.56
C SER A 10 -43.18 39.87 4.63
N SER A 11 -42.16 39.59 3.81
CA SER A 11 -41.37 38.37 3.93
C SER A 11 -40.24 38.58 4.96
N PRO A 12 -40.13 37.75 6.01
CA PRO A 12 -38.91 37.70 6.80
C PRO A 12 -37.81 37.07 5.94
N THR A 13 -36.69 37.80 5.78
CA THR A 13 -35.49 37.28 5.12
C THR A 13 -35.00 36.07 5.92
N THR A 14 -35.17 34.89 5.34
CA THR A 14 -34.65 33.64 5.90
C THR A 14 -33.14 33.74 5.89
N GLY A 15 -32.57 33.79 7.10
CA GLY A 15 -31.13 33.74 7.32
C GLY A 15 -30.53 32.55 6.58
N ARG A 16 -29.60 32.85 5.68
CA ARG A 16 -28.73 31.88 5.02
C ARG A 16 -28.07 31.03 6.11
N PRO A 17 -28.19 29.69 6.09
CA PRO A 17 -27.43 28.88 7.02
C PRO A 17 -25.95 29.14 6.74
N GLU A 18 -25.23 29.64 7.75
CA GLU A 18 -23.78 29.65 7.75
C GLU A 18 -23.34 28.19 7.55
N LYS A 19 -22.78 27.93 6.37
CA LYS A 19 -22.19 26.64 6.03
C LYS A 19 -21.01 26.43 6.96
N LEU A 20 -21.27 25.74 8.07
CA LEU A 20 -20.26 25.15 8.94
C LEU A 20 -19.25 24.45 8.03
N ALA A 21 -18.04 25.02 7.95
CA ALA A 21 -16.94 24.40 7.23
C ALA A 21 -16.65 23.05 7.91
N PRO A 22 -16.62 21.92 7.17
CA PRO A 22 -16.24 20.67 7.79
C PRO A 22 -14.80 20.76 8.30
N SER A 23 -14.67 20.32 9.55
CA SER A 23 -13.49 20.02 10.34
C SER A 23 -12.24 19.66 9.54
N SER A 24 -11.09 20.15 10.02
CA SER A 24 -9.72 19.82 9.59
C SER A 24 -9.60 18.39 9.04
N SER A 25 -9.65 18.25 7.72
CA SER A 25 -9.41 16.99 7.04
C SER A 25 -7.91 16.70 7.12
N ILE A 26 -7.53 15.66 7.85
CA ILE A 26 -6.19 15.08 7.72
C ILE A 26 -6.00 14.74 6.23
N PRO A 27 -4.91 15.19 5.59
CA PRO A 27 -4.69 14.91 4.17
C PRO A 27 -4.57 13.39 3.99
N THR A 28 -5.35 12.84 3.08
CA THR A 28 -5.18 11.45 2.63
C THR A 28 -3.81 11.32 1.96
N PRO A 29 -3.08 10.21 2.18
CA PRO A 29 -1.79 10.00 1.54
C PRO A 29 -1.94 9.98 0.02
N GLU A 30 -0.96 10.54 -0.70
CA GLU A 30 -0.94 10.46 -2.16
C GLU A 30 -0.66 9.02 -2.62
N PRO A 31 -1.24 8.57 -3.75
CA PRO A 31 -0.97 7.26 -4.32
C PRO A 31 0.51 7.05 -4.63
N VAL A 32 0.98 5.81 -4.51
CA VAL A 32 2.39 5.44 -4.67
C VAL A 32 2.60 4.70 -5.99
N CYS A 33 3.50 5.19 -6.84
CA CYS A 33 3.93 4.50 -8.05
C CYS A 33 4.76 3.25 -7.73
N VAL A 34 4.39 2.10 -8.29
CA VAL A 34 5.09 0.82 -8.12
C VAL A 34 5.49 0.20 -9.46
N ARG A 35 6.34 -0.83 -9.41
CA ARG A 35 6.84 -1.58 -10.58
C ARG A 35 7.30 -0.68 -11.73
N GLY A 36 8.08 0.36 -11.42
CA GLY A 36 8.61 1.29 -12.44
C GLY A 36 7.58 2.27 -13.01
N GLY A 37 6.49 2.55 -12.29
CA GLY A 37 5.46 3.52 -12.70
C GLY A 37 4.37 2.93 -13.60
N LEU A 38 4.28 1.60 -13.70
CA LEU A 38 3.20 0.95 -14.43
C LEU A 38 1.87 0.95 -13.66
N TYR A 39 1.96 1.05 -12.33
CA TYR A 39 0.80 1.04 -11.43
C TYR A 39 0.95 2.12 -10.36
N GLU A 40 -0.18 2.64 -9.92
CA GLU A 40 -0.35 3.48 -8.74
C GLU A 40 -1.13 2.71 -7.68
N VAL A 41 -0.71 2.80 -6.43
CA VAL A 41 -1.37 2.17 -5.29
C VAL A 41 -1.95 3.26 -4.39
N ASP A 42 -3.26 3.28 -4.25
CA ASP A 42 -3.95 4.01 -3.20
C ASP A 42 -3.83 3.22 -1.90
N VAL A 43 -2.94 3.67 -1.03
CA VAL A 43 -2.66 3.02 0.26
C VAL A 43 -3.80 3.20 1.25
N ALA A 44 -4.61 4.26 1.12
CA ALA A 44 -5.72 4.51 2.03
C ALA A 44 -6.87 3.53 1.79
N ASN A 45 -7.09 3.14 0.53
CA ASN A 45 -8.16 2.23 0.13
C ASN A 45 -7.67 0.80 -0.17
N SER A 46 -6.37 0.53 -0.08
CA SER A 46 -5.77 -0.76 -0.43
C SER A 46 -6.08 -1.19 -1.87
N GLU A 47 -6.00 -0.26 -2.82
CA GLU A 47 -6.37 -0.48 -4.22
C GLU A 47 -5.21 -0.14 -5.15
N CYS A 48 -5.02 -0.98 -6.18
CA CYS A 48 -4.00 -0.81 -7.21
C CYS A 48 -4.63 -0.54 -8.57
N TYR A 49 -4.05 0.42 -9.28
CA TYR A 49 -4.54 0.91 -10.55
C TYR A 49 -3.43 0.95 -11.59
N PRO A 50 -3.67 0.50 -12.83
CA PRO A 50 -2.72 0.69 -13.91
C PRO A 50 -2.69 2.15 -14.40
N VAL A 51 -1.50 2.61 -14.79
CA VAL A 51 -1.30 4.00 -15.22
C VAL A 51 -1.67 4.23 -16.69
N TYR A 52 -1.48 3.24 -17.56
CA TYR A 52 -1.55 3.44 -19.02
C TYR A 52 -2.70 2.72 -19.72
N TRP A 53 -3.51 1.94 -19.00
CA TRP A 53 -4.67 1.27 -19.56
C TRP A 53 -5.84 1.34 -18.59
N ASN A 54 -7.06 1.23 -19.13
CA ASN A 54 -8.25 1.23 -18.30
C ASN A 54 -8.51 -0.19 -17.80
N GLN A 55 -8.68 -0.32 -16.48
CA GLN A 55 -9.10 -1.54 -15.81
C GLN A 55 -10.41 -1.25 -15.08
N SER A 56 -11.46 -1.99 -15.40
CA SER A 56 -12.78 -1.82 -14.78
C SER A 56 -12.89 -2.50 -13.41
N GLU A 57 -12.10 -3.54 -13.18
CA GLU A 57 -12.05 -4.27 -11.91
C GLU A 57 -10.98 -3.70 -10.97
N LYS A 58 -11.30 -3.62 -9.69
CA LYS A 58 -10.37 -3.18 -8.65
C LYS A 58 -9.37 -4.28 -8.33
N ILE A 59 -8.09 -3.93 -8.21
CA ILE A 59 -7.04 -4.86 -7.80
C ILE A 59 -6.74 -4.60 -6.32
N PRO A 60 -7.17 -5.47 -5.38
CA PRO A 60 -6.88 -5.28 -3.98
C PRO A 60 -5.38 -5.45 -3.69
N VAL A 61 -4.87 -4.67 -2.75
CA VAL A 61 -3.48 -4.72 -2.28
C VAL A 61 -3.45 -5.18 -0.83
N MET A 62 -2.70 -6.24 -0.56
CA MET A 62 -2.51 -6.76 0.80
C MET A 62 -1.13 -6.39 1.34
N ARG A 63 -1.05 -6.14 2.65
CA ARG A 63 0.20 -5.79 3.36
C ARG A 63 1.00 -7.05 3.75
N GLY A 64 1.27 -7.91 2.76
CA GLY A 64 1.91 -9.22 2.94
C GLY A 64 0.92 -10.36 3.22
N GLN A 65 1.37 -11.61 3.03
CA GLN A 65 0.56 -12.82 3.26
C GLN A 65 1.17 -13.63 4.41
N TRP A 66 0.35 -13.93 5.42
CA TRP A 66 0.72 -14.80 6.54
C TRP A 66 0.21 -16.22 6.28
N PHE A 67 0.89 -17.20 6.89
CA PHE A 67 0.58 -18.63 6.71
C PHE A 67 0.49 -19.33 8.05
N ILE A 68 -0.45 -20.27 8.15
CA ILE A 68 -0.63 -21.11 9.34
C ILE A 68 0.50 -22.15 9.39
N ASP A 69 1.14 -22.28 10.55
CA ASP A 69 2.17 -23.30 10.76
C ASP A 69 1.57 -24.71 10.70
N GLY A 70 2.29 -25.62 10.04
CA GLY A 70 1.84 -27.00 9.77
C GLY A 70 0.98 -27.18 8.53
N THR A 71 0.01 -26.28 8.24
CA THR A 71 -0.83 -26.39 7.03
C THR A 71 -0.32 -25.56 5.86
N TRP A 72 0.51 -24.54 6.12
CA TRP A 72 1.00 -23.57 5.12
C TRP A 72 -0.12 -22.93 4.30
N GLN A 73 -1.32 -22.86 4.87
CA GLN A 73 -2.45 -22.22 4.23
C GLN A 73 -2.38 -20.71 4.46
N PRO A 74 -2.72 -19.90 3.44
CA PRO A 74 -2.83 -18.47 3.61
C PRO A 74 -3.85 -18.17 4.70
N LEU A 75 -3.46 -17.32 5.63
CA LEU A 75 -4.34 -16.80 6.66
C LEU A 75 -5.32 -15.80 6.04
N GLU A 76 -6.52 -15.72 6.60
CA GLU A 76 -7.50 -14.70 6.21
C GLU A 76 -6.96 -13.29 6.53
N GLU A 77 -7.48 -12.29 5.81
CA GLU A 77 -6.97 -10.92 5.88
C GLU A 77 -7.22 -10.30 7.26
N GLU A 78 -8.37 -10.54 7.86
CA GLU A 78 -8.72 -10.00 9.18
C GLU A 78 -7.75 -10.46 10.26
N GLU A 79 -7.35 -11.73 10.24
CA GLU A 79 -6.38 -12.27 11.18
C GLU A 79 -4.95 -11.79 10.87
N SER A 80 -4.61 -11.68 9.59
CA SER A 80 -3.35 -11.10 9.12
C SER A 80 -3.18 -9.66 9.61
N ASN A 81 -4.26 -8.88 9.62
CA ASN A 81 -4.27 -7.50 10.11
C ASN A 81 -3.94 -7.42 11.61
N LEU A 82 -4.46 -8.34 12.43
CA LEU A 82 -4.14 -8.39 13.86
C LEU A 82 -2.64 -8.65 14.10
N ILE A 83 -2.05 -9.57 13.33
CA ILE A 83 -0.61 -9.86 13.41
C ILE A 83 0.21 -8.63 13.02
N GLU A 84 -0.23 -7.92 11.98
CA GLU A 84 0.45 -6.73 11.50
C GLU A 84 0.32 -5.55 12.47
N GLU A 85 -0.85 -5.35 13.09
CA GLU A 85 -1.04 -4.34 14.14
C GLU A 85 -0.10 -4.57 15.31
N GLU A 86 0.02 -5.82 15.76
CA GLU A 86 0.93 -6.18 16.85
C GLU A 86 2.41 -6.03 16.44
N HIS A 87 2.76 -6.38 15.19
CA HIS A 87 4.10 -6.12 14.66
C HIS A 87 4.41 -4.63 14.63
N LEU A 88 3.52 -3.78 14.13
CA LEU A 88 3.72 -2.34 14.19
C LEU A 88 3.85 -1.84 15.62
N ARG A 89 3.02 -2.33 16.54
CA ARG A 89 3.08 -1.93 17.96
C ARG A 89 4.44 -2.23 18.56
N CYS A 90 5.05 -3.36 18.21
CA CYS A 90 6.33 -3.81 18.76
C CYS A 90 7.56 -3.24 18.03
N PHE A 91 7.49 -3.08 16.71
CA PHE A 91 8.65 -2.86 15.83
C PHE A 91 8.63 -1.52 15.08
N LYS A 92 7.58 -0.70 15.20
CA LYS A 92 7.54 0.62 14.54
C LYS A 92 8.76 1.46 14.93
N GLY A 93 9.45 1.99 13.92
CA GLY A 93 10.67 2.78 14.11
C GLY A 93 11.95 1.95 14.27
N GLN A 94 11.85 0.62 14.26
CA GLN A 94 13.01 -0.28 14.24
C GLN A 94 13.36 -0.62 12.79
N GLN A 95 14.60 -0.33 12.39
CA GLN A 95 15.14 -0.81 11.12
C GLN A 95 15.56 -2.27 11.32
N MET A 96 15.03 -3.19 10.51
CA MET A 96 15.58 -4.55 10.48
C MET A 96 17.06 -4.44 10.08
N GLN A 97 17.93 -5.16 10.80
CA GLN A 97 19.36 -5.20 10.47
C GLN A 97 19.49 -5.49 8.97
N ASN A 98 20.26 -4.67 8.26
CA ASN A 98 20.46 -4.84 6.83
C ASN A 98 20.98 -6.25 6.59
N PHE A 99 20.11 -7.15 6.12
CA PHE A 99 20.56 -8.40 5.53
C PHE A 99 21.18 -8.01 4.20
N ASP A 100 22.46 -7.65 4.23
CA ASP A 100 23.25 -7.47 3.02
C ASP A 100 23.05 -8.72 2.15
N THR A 101 22.36 -8.57 1.03
CA THR A 101 22.13 -9.59 -0.01
C THR A 101 23.42 -9.94 -0.75
N ASN A 102 24.54 -10.07 -0.05
CA ASN A 102 25.82 -10.49 -0.59
C ASN A 102 25.90 -12.02 -0.77
N VAL A 103 24.84 -12.64 -1.32
CA VAL A 103 24.92 -13.98 -1.92
C VAL A 103 25.36 -13.83 -3.38
N SER A 104 26.54 -13.24 -3.57
CA SER A 104 27.22 -13.17 -4.86
C SER A 104 28.71 -13.42 -4.65
N LYS A 105 29.04 -14.64 -4.21
CA LYS A 105 30.37 -15.20 -4.47
C LYS A 105 30.18 -16.49 -5.26
N PRO A 106 30.38 -16.51 -6.59
CA PRO A 106 30.51 -17.76 -7.30
C PRO A 106 31.76 -18.48 -6.79
N ILE A 107 31.58 -19.72 -6.32
CA ILE A 107 32.69 -20.60 -5.98
C ILE A 107 33.35 -21.07 -7.27
N ASP A 108 34.33 -20.32 -7.78
CA ASP A 108 35.21 -20.81 -8.83
C ASP A 108 36.20 -21.81 -8.21
N ARG A 109 35.86 -23.10 -8.26
CA ARG A 109 36.80 -24.19 -7.98
C ARG A 109 37.25 -24.81 -9.29
N LYS A 110 38.24 -24.19 -9.94
CA LYS A 110 39.04 -24.86 -10.97
C LYS A 110 40.29 -25.46 -10.34
N GLU A 111 40.21 -26.73 -9.97
CA GLU A 111 41.35 -27.52 -9.51
C GLU A 111 42.22 -27.90 -10.72
N GLY A 112 43.29 -27.15 -10.96
CA GLY A 112 44.37 -27.53 -11.87
C GLY A 112 45.44 -28.31 -11.11
N GLY A 113 45.43 -29.63 -11.23
CA GLY A 113 46.45 -30.52 -10.66
C GLY A 113 47.07 -31.39 -11.74
N ALA A 114 48.13 -30.88 -12.40
CA ALA A 114 49.03 -31.72 -13.18
C ALA A 114 49.90 -32.55 -12.22
N GLN A 115 49.73 -33.88 -12.22
CA GLN A 115 50.59 -34.77 -11.44
C GLN A 115 51.73 -35.28 -12.33
N GLN A 116 52.90 -34.68 -12.16
CA GLN A 116 54.19 -35.16 -12.67
C GLN A 116 54.67 -36.30 -11.75
N LEU A 117 54.89 -37.48 -12.32
CA LEU A 117 55.48 -38.65 -11.67
C LEU A 117 56.98 -38.42 -11.40
N PRO A 118 57.56 -38.92 -10.29
CA PRO A 118 58.98 -39.25 -10.24
C PRO A 118 59.20 -40.76 -10.28
N LEU A 119 60.03 -41.18 -11.25
CA LEU A 119 60.71 -42.47 -11.34
C LEU A 119 61.69 -42.59 -10.18
N HIS A 120 61.74 -43.73 -9.48
CA HIS A 120 62.85 -44.07 -8.61
C HIS A 120 63.72 -45.14 -9.28
N SER A 121 65.05 -44.96 -9.18
CA SER A 121 66.09 -45.95 -9.52
C SER A 121 66.12 -47.13 -8.56
#